data_AF-A0A0L6JU62-F1
#
_entry.id   AF-A0A0L6JU62-F1
#
_cell.length_a   1.000
_cell.length_b   1.000
_cell.length_c   1.000
_cell.angle_alpha   90.00
_cell.angle_beta   90.00
_cell.angle_gamma   90.00
#
_symmetry.space_group_name_H-M   'P 1'
#
loop_
_entity.id
_entity.type
_entity.pdbx_description
1 polymer ?
#
loop_
_entity_poly.entity_id
_entity_poly.type
_entity_poly.pdbx_seq_one_letter_code
_entity_poly.pdbx_strand_id
1 'polypeptide(L)'
;MFLVLSLLTGCSFNNDTINLKYGTYVLEHTGTNTGVVPSVTISDENISFSFDALSSYLSIGTYTIKNDILTMITHDGRYKYVFQVDGDKLLFKGNESSAVNLTDDRFGINITDKAEFKLKEN
;
A
#
# COMPACT_ATOMS: atom_id res chain seq x y z
N MET A 1 -53.86 17.46 5.52
CA MET A 1 -52.88 17.36 4.42
C MET A 1 -51.51 17.71 4.97
N PHE A 2 -50.64 16.72 5.16
CA PHE A 2 -49.19 16.92 5.18
C PHE A 2 -48.56 15.69 4.55
N LEU A 3 -48.05 15.91 3.34
CA LEU A 3 -47.35 14.95 2.50
C LEU A 3 -45.91 14.88 3.02
N VAL A 4 -45.52 13.78 3.67
CA VAL A 4 -44.12 13.54 4.03
C VAL A 4 -43.52 12.63 2.97
N LEU A 5 -42.81 13.25 2.02
CA LEU A 5 -42.08 12.59 0.96
C LEU A 5 -40.70 12.18 1.50
N SER A 6 -40.57 10.95 1.99
CA SER A 6 -39.28 10.38 2.37
C SER A 6 -38.52 9.97 1.11
N LEU A 7 -37.66 10.86 0.60
CA LEU A 7 -36.65 10.50 -0.38
C LEU A 7 -35.58 9.64 0.31
N LEU A 8 -35.73 8.32 0.19
CA LEU A 8 -34.64 7.38 0.43
C LEU A 8 -33.65 7.54 -0.73
N THR A 9 -32.70 8.45 -0.58
CA THR A 9 -31.53 8.53 -1.46
C THR A 9 -30.70 7.27 -1.21
N GLY A 10 -30.95 6.23 -2.02
CA GLY A 10 -30.09 5.07 -2.08
C GLY A 10 -28.72 5.52 -2.58
N CYS A 11 -27.69 5.46 -1.73
CA CYS A 11 -26.32 5.48 -2.21
C CYS A 11 -26.15 4.26 -3.10
N SER A 12 -25.93 4.46 -4.40
CA SER A 12 -25.39 3.40 -5.24
C SER A 12 -23.99 3.10 -4.70
N PHE A 13 -23.83 1.94 -4.07
CA PHE A 13 -22.49 1.37 -3.94
C PHE A 13 -22.09 1.00 -5.36
N ASN A 14 -21.31 1.88 -6.00
CA ASN A 14 -20.61 1.53 -7.21
C ASN A 14 -19.63 0.44 -6.80
N ASN A 15 -19.87 -0.79 -7.24
CA ASN A 15 -18.91 -1.88 -7.12
C ASN A 15 -17.81 -1.61 -8.14
N ASP A 16 -16.99 -0.60 -7.88
CA ASP A 16 -15.74 -0.40 -8.59
C ASP A 16 -14.92 -1.67 -8.33
N THR A 17 -14.75 -2.46 -9.38
CA THR A 17 -14.05 -3.72 -9.30
C THR A 17 -12.57 -3.38 -9.12
N ILE A 18 -12.09 -3.44 -7.88
CA ILE A 18 -10.71 -3.11 -7.54
C ILE A 18 -9.80 -4.04 -8.37
N ASN A 19 -9.01 -3.46 -9.27
CA ASN A 19 -8.11 -4.18 -10.16
C ASN A 19 -6.72 -4.33 -9.50
N LEU A 20 -6.68 -4.91 -8.29
CA LEU A 20 -5.41 -5.23 -7.65
C LEU A 20 -4.85 -6.50 -8.30
N LYS A 21 -3.63 -6.40 -8.85
CA LYS A 21 -2.91 -7.57 -9.37
C LYS A 21 -1.99 -8.14 -8.30
N TYR A 22 -1.92 -9.47 -8.23
CA TYR A 22 -0.91 -10.13 -7.39
C TYR A 22 0.46 -10.03 -8.04
N GLY A 23 1.50 -9.98 -7.20
CA GLY A 23 2.88 -9.84 -7.63
C GLY A 23 3.69 -8.90 -6.75
N THR A 24 4.87 -8.52 -7.26
CA THR A 24 5.80 -7.63 -6.57
C THR A 24 5.77 -6.26 -7.22
N TYR A 25 5.37 -5.26 -6.44
CA TYR A 25 5.45 -3.85 -6.79
C TYR A 25 6.77 -3.29 -6.28
N VAL A 26 7.57 -2.70 -7.15
CA VAL A 26 8.91 -2.17 -6.84
C VAL A 26 8.87 -0.65 -6.87
N LEU A 27 9.51 0.01 -5.89
CA LEU A 27 9.58 1.46 -5.84
C LEU A 27 10.15 2.00 -7.16
N GLU A 28 9.42 2.91 -7.79
CA GLU A 28 9.92 3.70 -8.90
C GLU A 28 10.89 4.75 -8.35
N HIS A 29 12.17 4.60 -8.68
CA HIS A 29 13.18 5.61 -8.38
C HIS A 29 13.99 5.93 -9.64
N THR A 30 14.27 7.21 -9.84
CA THR A 30 15.05 7.71 -10.98
C THR A 30 16.49 8.10 -10.60
N GLY A 31 16.84 7.99 -9.31
CA GLY A 31 18.16 8.34 -8.79
C GLY A 31 19.22 7.23 -8.97
N THR A 32 20.49 7.58 -8.81
CA THR A 32 21.65 6.67 -8.86
C THR A 32 21.91 5.93 -7.54
N ASN A 33 21.01 6.03 -6.56
CA ASN A 33 21.19 5.36 -5.27
C ASN A 33 21.24 3.85 -5.49
N THR A 34 22.31 3.23 -5.04
CA THR A 34 22.58 1.79 -5.15
C THR A 34 22.05 1.00 -3.95
N GLY A 35 21.16 1.60 -3.16
CA GLY A 35 20.56 0.97 -1.98
C GLY A 35 19.58 -0.14 -2.36
N VAL A 36 19.17 -0.93 -1.38
CA VAL A 36 18.14 -1.96 -1.60
C VAL A 36 16.83 -1.28 -1.98
N VAL A 37 16.30 -1.63 -3.14
CA VAL A 37 15.08 -1.02 -3.68
C VAL A 37 13.87 -1.56 -2.91
N PRO A 38 13.06 -0.68 -2.29
CA PRO A 38 11.87 -1.12 -1.58
C PRO A 38 10.85 -1.81 -2.48
N SER A 39 10.12 -2.77 -1.92
CA SER A 39 9.09 -3.51 -2.65
C SER A 39 7.94 -3.97 -1.75
N VAL A 40 6.76 -4.06 -2.35
CA VAL A 40 5.55 -4.61 -1.77
C VAL A 40 5.20 -5.88 -2.54
N THR A 41 5.12 -7.02 -1.87
CA THR A 41 4.69 -8.27 -2.50
C THR A 41 3.31 -8.65 -2.00
N ILE A 42 2.39 -8.89 -2.94
CA ILE A 42 0.99 -9.22 -2.67
C ILE A 42 0.67 -10.59 -3.26
N SER A 43 0.06 -11.45 -2.46
CA SER A 43 -0.37 -12.79 -2.85
C SER A 43 -1.59 -13.20 -2.05
N ASP A 44 -2.68 -13.65 -2.67
CA ASP A 44 -3.91 -14.11 -2.02
C ASP A 44 -4.28 -13.29 -0.76
N GLU A 45 -4.08 -13.82 0.45
CA GLU A 45 -4.41 -13.15 1.71
C GLU A 45 -3.20 -12.49 2.41
N ASN A 46 -2.00 -12.63 1.84
CA ASN A 46 -0.74 -12.21 2.42
C ASN A 46 -0.14 -11.01 1.67
N ILE A 47 0.53 -10.16 2.44
CA ILE A 47 1.31 -9.05 1.94
C ILE A 47 2.61 -8.91 2.73
N SER A 48 3.68 -8.49 2.05
CA SER A 48 4.92 -8.09 2.70
C SER A 48 5.41 -6.74 2.16
N PHE A 49 6.08 -5.98 3.02
CA PHE A 49 6.68 -4.70 2.68
C PHE A 49 8.16 -4.66 3.08
N SER A 50 9.04 -4.76 2.10
CA SER A 50 10.49 -4.76 2.30
C SER A 50 11.06 -3.40 1.93
N PHE A 51 11.67 -2.70 2.88
CA PHE A 51 12.29 -1.39 2.63
C PHE A 51 13.63 -1.19 3.35
N ASP A 52 13.92 -1.95 4.40
CA ASP A 52 15.15 -1.86 5.17
C ASP A 52 15.80 -3.23 5.29
N ALA A 53 16.84 -3.47 4.49
CA ALA A 53 17.55 -4.75 4.45
C ALA A 53 18.44 -5.01 5.67
N LEU A 54 18.73 -3.98 6.47
CA LEU A 54 19.52 -4.11 7.70
C LEU A 54 18.63 -4.26 8.94
N SER A 55 17.33 -4.07 8.78
CA SER A 55 16.35 -4.38 9.81
C SER A 55 16.24 -5.89 10.00
N SER A 56 16.24 -6.34 11.26
CA SER A 56 15.87 -7.71 11.62
C SER A 56 14.35 -7.93 11.60
N TYR A 57 13.57 -6.85 11.47
CA TYR A 57 12.12 -6.90 11.46
C TYR A 57 11.58 -7.11 10.05
N LEU A 58 10.77 -8.16 9.87
CA LEU A 58 10.12 -8.49 8.62
C LEU A 58 8.66 -8.01 8.64
N SER A 59 8.34 -6.97 7.87
CA SER A 59 6.96 -6.48 7.73
C SER A 59 6.16 -7.43 6.85
N ILE A 60 5.54 -8.42 7.47
CA ILE A 60 4.65 -9.40 6.84
C ILE A 60 3.30 -9.34 7.55
N GLY A 61 2.23 -9.46 6.79
CA GLY A 61 0.89 -9.35 7.33
C GLY A 61 -0.20 -9.74 6.35
N THR A 62 -1.41 -9.33 6.71
CA THR A 62 -2.61 -9.44 5.88
C THR A 62 -3.04 -8.05 5.41
N TYR A 63 -3.87 -7.99 4.38
CA TYR A 63 -4.40 -6.73 3.89
C TYR A 63 -5.91 -6.76 3.65
N THR A 64 -6.49 -5.57 3.61
CA THR A 64 -7.86 -5.35 3.14
C THR A 64 -7.83 -4.27 2.06
N ILE A 65 -8.81 -4.28 1.16
CA ILE A 65 -8.98 -3.21 0.19
C ILE A 65 -10.39 -2.65 0.29
N LYS A 66 -10.51 -1.32 0.37
CA LYS A 66 -11.77 -0.58 0.36
C LYS A 66 -11.61 0.71 -0.42
N ASN A 67 -12.45 0.97 -1.42
CA ASN A 67 -12.41 2.18 -2.24
C ASN A 67 -11.00 2.45 -2.79
N ASP A 68 -10.39 1.41 -3.40
CA ASP A 68 -9.01 1.44 -3.91
C ASP A 68 -7.91 1.74 -2.86
N ILE A 69 -8.23 1.72 -1.57
CA ILE A 69 -7.25 1.83 -0.49
C ILE A 69 -6.89 0.44 0.02
N LEU A 70 -5.66 0.03 -0.22
CA LEU A 70 -5.05 -1.15 0.39
C LEU A 70 -4.52 -0.77 1.77
N THR A 71 -4.99 -1.48 2.80
CA THR A 71 -4.49 -1.35 4.17
C THR A 71 -3.88 -2.67 4.62
N MET A 72 -2.57 -2.68 4.82
CA MET A 72 -1.80 -3.76 5.41
C MET A 72 -1.72 -3.59 6.93
N ILE A 73 -1.87 -4.69 7.66
CA ILE A 73 -1.59 -4.80 9.09
C ILE A 73 -0.60 -5.94 9.28
N THR A 74 0.53 -5.69 9.96
CA THR A 74 1.51 -6.75 10.26
C THR A 74 0.89 -7.81 11.16
N HIS A 75 1.35 -9.07 11.05
CA HIS A 75 0.76 -10.18 11.83
C HIS A 75 0.82 -9.97 13.35
N ASP A 76 1.82 -9.24 13.84
CA ASP A 76 1.94 -8.87 15.25
C ASP A 76 1.10 -7.64 15.65
N GLY A 77 0.36 -7.05 14.71
CA GLY A 77 -0.50 -5.88 14.90
C GLY A 77 0.24 -4.57 15.16
N ARG A 78 1.58 -4.54 15.05
CA ARG A 78 2.39 -3.36 15.45
C ARG A 78 2.42 -2.25 14.41
N TYR A 79 2.35 -2.60 13.13
CA TYR A 79 2.49 -1.65 12.04
C TYR A 79 1.34 -1.73 11.05
N LYS A 80 0.97 -0.57 10.52
CA LYS A 80 -0.04 -0.39 9.49
C LYS A 80 0.59 0.32 8.30
N TYR A 81 0.42 -0.20 7.09
CA TYR A 81 0.88 0.46 5.87
C TYR A 81 -0.28 0.61 4.89
N VAL A 82 -0.43 1.81 4.34
CA VAL A 82 -1.57 2.19 3.52
C VAL A 82 -1.08 2.61 2.14
N PHE A 83 -1.74 2.07 1.12
CA PHE A 83 -1.45 2.36 -0.28
C PHE A 83 -2.75 2.66 -1.03
N GLN A 84 -2.70 3.63 -1.94
CA GLN A 84 -3.71 3.75 -2.98
C GLN A 84 -3.36 2.80 -4.12
N VAL A 85 -4.31 1.96 -4.50
CA VAL A 85 -4.26 1.15 -5.71
C VAL A 85 -4.64 2.03 -6.89
N ASP A 86 -3.80 2.02 -7.93
CA ASP A 86 -4.02 2.72 -9.20
C ASP A 86 -3.54 1.81 -10.35
N GLY A 87 -4.39 0.84 -10.71
CA GLY A 87 -4.07 -0.21 -11.67
C GLY A 87 -2.81 -0.99 -11.29
N ASP A 88 -1.75 -0.86 -12.10
CA ASP A 88 -0.47 -1.54 -11.90
C ASP A 88 0.48 -0.78 -10.98
N LYS A 89 -0.05 0.20 -10.23
CA LYS A 89 0.70 1.00 -9.27
C LYS A 89 0.11 0.95 -7.87
N LEU A 90 0.99 1.13 -6.89
CA LEU A 90 0.64 1.43 -5.50
C LEU A 90 1.28 2.76 -5.12
N LEU A 91 0.47 3.73 -4.67
CA LEU A 91 0.97 5.00 -4.15
C LEU A 91 0.96 4.94 -2.63
N PHE A 92 2.13 5.09 -2.01
CA PHE A 92 2.27 5.05 -0.56
C PHE A 92 1.57 6.25 0.10
N LYS A 93 0.74 5.99 1.12
CA LYS A 93 0.07 7.01 1.94
C LYS A 93 0.81 7.14 3.27
N GLY A 94 1.87 7.94 3.28
CA GLY A 94 2.79 8.03 4.41
C GLY A 94 2.14 8.63 5.66
N ASN A 95 1.20 9.56 5.47
CA ASN A 95 0.43 10.19 6.56
C ASN A 95 -0.57 9.23 7.24
N GLU A 96 -1.00 8.18 6.54
CA GLU A 96 -1.93 7.18 7.05
C GLU A 96 -1.23 5.90 7.52
N SER A 97 0.07 5.80 7.25
CA SER A 97 0.92 4.64 7.55
C SER A 97 1.76 4.85 8.81
N SER A 98 2.23 3.75 9.37
CA SER A 98 3.36 3.74 10.29
C SER A 98 4.62 4.26 9.61
N ALA A 99 5.53 4.83 10.39
CA ALA A 99 6.79 5.36 9.88
C ALA A 99 7.65 4.26 9.21
N VAL A 100 8.30 4.64 8.12
CA VAL A 100 9.19 3.80 7.32
C VAL A 100 10.60 4.38 7.44
N ASN A 101 11.27 4.03 8.54
CA ASN A 101 12.60 4.53 8.86
C ASN A 101 13.65 3.47 8.51
N LEU A 102 14.71 3.89 7.83
CA LEU A 102 15.87 3.03 7.57
C LEU A 102 16.76 2.95 8.81
N THR A 103 17.29 1.76 9.08
CA THR A 103 18.35 1.53 10.07
C THR A 103 19.63 2.28 9.67
N ASP A 104 19.96 2.29 8.38
CA ASP A 104 21.07 3.03 7.79
C ASP A 104 20.66 3.53 6.40
N ASP A 105 20.60 4.84 6.23
CA ASP A 105 20.14 5.48 5.00
C ASP A 105 21.11 5.30 3.82
N ARG A 106 22.37 4.91 4.08
CA ARG A 106 23.38 4.63 3.05
C ARG A 106 23.09 3.36 2.26
N PHE A 107 22.29 2.45 2.83
CA PHE A 107 22.00 1.13 2.25
C PHE A 107 20.54 0.96 1.78
N GLY A 108 19.70 1.99 1.91
CA GLY A 108 18.31 1.95 1.49
C GLY A 108 17.91 3.16 0.66
N ILE A 109 16.63 3.20 0.30
CA ILE A 109 16.02 4.34 -0.37
C ILE A 109 14.91 4.87 0.53
N ASN A 110 14.99 6.14 0.90
CA ASN A 110 13.94 6.79 1.69
C ASN A 110 12.62 6.82 0.91
N ILE A 111 11.55 6.36 1.55
CA ILE A 111 10.20 6.36 0.99
C ILE A 111 9.44 7.56 1.57
N THR A 112 8.95 8.42 0.69
CA THR A 112 8.14 9.58 1.03
C THR A 112 6.66 9.33 0.74
N ASP A 113 5.80 10.20 1.26
CA ASP A 113 4.39 10.21 0.86
C ASP A 113 4.25 10.29 -0.67
N LYS A 114 3.26 9.58 -1.21
CA LYS A 114 2.98 9.42 -2.65
C LYS A 114 4.07 8.73 -3.46
N ALA A 115 5.07 8.10 -2.81
CA ALA A 115 6.02 7.25 -3.50
C ALA A 115 5.27 6.17 -4.31
N GLU A 116 5.62 6.05 -5.59
CA GLU A 116 5.00 5.11 -6.51
C GLU A 116 5.75 3.79 -6.52
N PHE A 117 5.03 2.68 -6.41
CA PHE A 117 5.54 1.34 -6.63
C PHE A 117 4.85 0.78 -7.86
N LYS A 118 5.62 0.28 -8.83
CA LYS A 118 5.11 -0.30 -10.07
C LYS A 118 5.18 -1.81 -10.03
N LEU A 119 4.13 -2.48 -10.49
CA LEU A 119 4.13 -3.93 -10.66
C LEU A 119 5.29 -4.32 -11.58
N LYS A 120 6.14 -5.23 -11.11
CA LYS A 120 7.23 -5.77 -11.90
C LYS A 120 6.64 -6.75 -12.93
N GLU A 121 6.85 -6.47 -14.21
CA GLU A 121 6.55 -7.42 -15.28
C GLU A 121 7.52 -8.62 -15.17
N ASN A 122 6.97 -9.83 -15.32
CA ASN A 122 7.75 -11.08 -15.33
C ASN A 122 8.39 -11.33 -16.70
#